data_AF-A0A3B8RA78-F1
#
_entry.id   AF-A0A3B8RA78-F1
#
_cell.length_a   1.000
_cell.length_b   1.000
_cell.length_c   1.000
_cell.angle_alpha   90.00
_cell.angle_beta   90.00
_cell.angle_gamma   90.00
#
_symmetry.space_group_name_H-M   'P 1'
#
loop_
_entity.id
_entity.type
_entity.pdbx_description
1 polymer ?
#
loop_
_entity_poly.entity_id
_entity_poly.type
_entity_poly.pdbx_seq_one_letter_code
_entity_poly.pdbx_strand_id
1 'polypeptide(L)' 'MLLAASHMCLATAAEAPKIAVVQTERILREAVPAKAAQTKLEQEFGKRDKELQELGAKLKQAGERLERDASVMAESER' A
#
# COMPACT_ATOMS: atom_id res chain seq x y z
N MET A 1 40.67 -39.49 58.52
CA MET A 1 39.30 -40.05 58.45
C MET A 1 38.37 -38.85 58.28
N LEU A 2 37.99 -38.45 57.05
CA LEU A 2 36.77 -38.91 56.34
C LEU A 2 35.62 -39.08 57.34
N LEU A 3 34.54 -38.30 57.37
CA LEU A 3 33.53 -37.95 56.36
C LEU A 3 32.55 -37.02 57.15
N ALA A 4 31.74 -36.09 56.64
CA ALA A 4 31.14 -35.89 55.35
C ALA A 4 30.62 -34.43 55.30
N ALA A 5 31.03 -33.66 54.30
CA ALA A 5 30.37 -32.40 53.98
C ALA A 5 29.09 -32.72 53.19
N SER A 6 27.94 -32.57 53.85
CA SER A 6 26.62 -32.68 53.24
C SER A 6 26.46 -31.60 52.16
N HIS A 7 26.39 -32.01 50.91
CA HIS A 7 26.17 -31.13 49.77
C HIS A 7 24.70 -30.73 49.72
N MET A 8 24.38 -29.55 50.24
CA MET A 8 23.05 -28.97 50.08
C MET A 8 22.93 -28.45 48.65
N CYS A 9 22.27 -29.22 47.80
CA CYS A 9 21.92 -28.80 46.45
C CYS A 9 20.82 -27.73 46.55
N LEU A 10 21.19 -26.46 46.39
CA LEU A 10 20.25 -25.37 46.17
C LEU A 10 19.65 -25.54 44.78
N ALA A 11 18.46 -26.12 44.70
CA ALA A 11 17.68 -26.11 43.47
C ALA A 11 17.34 -24.66 43.12
N THR A 12 17.89 -24.14 42.03
CA THR A 12 17.50 -22.85 41.47
C THR A 12 16.09 -23.01 40.90
N ALA A 13 15.13 -22.21 41.35
CA ALA A 13 13.84 -22.11 40.68
C ALA A 13 14.09 -21.51 39.29
N ALA A 14 13.91 -22.30 38.24
CA ALA A 14 14.03 -21.81 36.87
C ALA A 14 12.96 -20.73 36.64
N GLU A 15 13.37 -19.50 36.33
CA GLU A 15 12.44 -18.45 35.92
C GLU A 15 11.68 -18.94 34.68
N ALA A 16 10.35 -18.94 34.72
CA ALA A 16 9.55 -19.45 33.62
C ALA A 16 9.89 -18.70 32.32
N PRO A 17 10.11 -19.39 31.19
CA PRO A 17 10.48 -18.73 29.95
C PRO A 17 9.36 -17.78 29.52
N LYS A 18 9.71 -16.52 29.26
CA LYS A 18 8.80 -15.50 28.72
C LYS A 18 8.58 -15.80 27.24
N ILE A 19 7.56 -16.59 26.94
CA ILE A 19 7.17 -16.91 25.56
C ILE A 19 6.11 -15.91 25.11
N ALA A 20 6.45 -15.12 24.09
CA ALA A 20 5.49 -14.23 23.42
C ALA A 20 5.16 -14.79 22.03
N VAL A 21 3.87 -14.78 21.68
CA VAL A 21 3.39 -15.18 20.35
C VAL A 21 3.13 -13.91 19.53
N VAL A 22 3.79 -13.79 18.39
CA VAL A 22 3.58 -12.69 17.43
C VAL A 22 2.63 -13.12 16.33
N GLN A 23 1.58 -12.31 16.10
CA GLN A 23 0.69 -12.48 14.95
C GLN A 23 1.24 -11.67 13.77
N THR A 24 2.01 -12.32 12.90
CA THR A 24 2.66 -11.71 11.73
C THR A 24 1.65 -11.04 10.79
N GLU A 25 0.50 -11.66 10.56
CA GLU A 25 -0.58 -11.12 9.71
C GLU A 25 -1.09 -9.76 10.20
N ARG A 26 -1.28 -9.61 11.51
CA ARG A 26 -1.74 -8.35 12.11
C ARG A 26 -0.67 -7.27 11.98
N ILE A 27 0.60 -7.63 12.22
CA ILE A 27 1.74 -6.72 12.09
C ILE A 27 1.86 -6.19 10.66
N LEU A 28 1.75 -7.05 9.65
CA LEU A 28 1.83 -6.62 8.25
C LEU A 28 0.67 -5.71 7.84
N ARG A 29 -0.56 -6.00 8.30
CA ARG A 29 -1.74 -5.18 7.99
C ARG A 29 -1.73 -3.84 8.71
N GLU A 30 -1.29 -3.81 9.96
CA GLU A 30 -1.26 -2.60 10.78
C GLU A 30 0.05 -1.81 10.62
N ALA A 31 1.04 -2.39 9.94
CA ALA A 31 2.32 -1.76 9.69
C ALA A 31 2.12 -0.36 9.11
N VAL A 32 2.57 0.64 9.87
CA VAL A 32 2.64 2.05 9.44
C VAL A 32 3.24 2.21 8.04
N PRO A 33 4.35 1.54 7.65
CA PRO A 33 4.87 1.67 6.29
C PRO A 33 3.94 1.12 5.21
N ALA A 34 3.18 0.05 5.49
CA ALA A 34 2.22 -0.51 4.53
C ALA A 34 1.06 0.45 4.29
N LYS A 35 0.51 1.04 5.37
CA LYS A 35 -0.54 2.06 5.28
C LYS A 35 -0.06 3.31 4.54
N ALA A 36 1.15 3.78 4.83
CA ALA A 36 1.73 4.94 4.15
C ALA A 36 1.92 4.68 2.64
N ALA A 37 2.40 3.49 2.27
CA ALA A 37 2.52 3.08 0.87
C ALA A 37 1.15 3.02 0.18
N GLN A 38 0.13 2.47 0.84
CA GLN A 38 -1.23 2.42 0.32
C GLN A 38 -1.80 3.81 0.06
N THR A 39 -1.72 4.73 1.03
CA THR A 39 -2.17 6.12 0.86
C THR A 39 -1.44 6.82 -0.30
N LYS A 40 -0.14 6.57 -0.45
CA LYS A 40 0.63 7.14 -1.57
C LYS A 40 0.15 6.61 -2.92
N LEU A 41 -0.12 5.30 -3.04
CA LEU A 41 -0.65 4.71 -4.25
C LEU A 41 -2.05 5.26 -4.58
N GLU A 42 -2.95 5.37 -3.60
CA GLU A 42 -4.29 5.93 -3.80
C GLU A 42 -4.23 7.38 -4.32
N GLN A 43 -3.31 8.18 -3.79
CA GLN A 43 -3.10 9.56 -4.24
C GLN A 43 -2.55 9.63 -5.67
N GLU A 44 -1.51 8.86 -5.98
CA GLU A 44 -0.89 8.86 -7.31
C GLU A 44 -1.85 8.33 -8.37
N PHE A 45 -2.43 7.14 -8.15
CA PHE A 45 -3.34 6.52 -9.11
C PHE A 45 -4.66 7.29 -9.23
N GLY A 46 -5.19 7.86 -8.15
CA GLY A 46 -6.39 8.70 -8.20
C GLY A 46 -6.17 10.00 -8.99
N LYS A 47 -5.00 10.64 -8.84
CA LYS A 47 -4.64 11.82 -9.64
C LYS A 47 -4.45 11.44 -11.12
N ARG A 48 -3.74 10.35 -11.38
CA ARG A 48 -3.49 9.86 -12.75
C ARG A 48 -4.79 9.49 -13.47
N ASP A 49 -5.73 8.84 -12.81
CA ASP A 49 -7.04 8.51 -13.37
C ASP A 49 -7.81 9.75 -13.83
N LYS A 50 -7.88 10.78 -12.97
CA LYS A 50 -8.53 12.06 -13.31
C LYS A 50 -7.88 12.73 -14.52
N GLU A 51 -6.55 12.78 -14.56
CA GLU A 51 -5.85 13.37 -15.70
C GLU A 51 -6.09 12.61 -17.01
N LEU A 52 -6.18 11.28 -16.96
CA LEU A 52 -6.50 10.45 -18.12
C LEU A 52 -7.94 10.69 -18.60
N GLN A 53 -8.90 10.81 -17.67
CA GLN A 53 -10.28 11.14 -18.01
C GLN A 53 -10.39 12.54 -18.67
N GLU A 54 -9.69 13.53 -18.12
CA GLU A 54 -9.63 14.88 -18.69
C GLU A 54 -9.01 14.88 -20.09
N LEU A 55 -7.93 14.11 -20.31
CA LEU A 55 -7.30 13.98 -21.61
C LEU A 55 -8.24 13.33 -22.63
N GLY A 56 -8.96 12.27 -22.22
CA GLY A 56 -9.96 11.62 -23.07
C GLY A 56 -11.10 12.56 -23.46
N ALA A 57 -11.59 13.38 -22.51
CA ALA A 57 -12.61 14.38 -22.78
C ALA A 57 -12.12 15.45 -23.78
N LYS A 58 -10.89 15.96 -23.61
CA LYS A 58 -10.27 16.91 -24.53
C LYS A 58 -10.12 16.33 -25.94
N LEU A 59 -9.68 15.08 -26.04
CA LEU A 59 -9.53 14.38 -27.32
C LEU A 59 -10.87 14.24 -28.04
N LYS A 60 -11.93 13.84 -27.32
CA LYS A 60 -13.29 13.75 -27.87
C LYS A 60 -13.77 15.11 -28.38
N GLN A 61 -13.61 16.16 -27.58
CA GLN A 61 -14.02 17.52 -27.96
C GLN A 61 -13.27 18.02 -29.21
N ALA A 62 -11.98 17.72 -29.32
CA ALA A 62 -11.17 18.05 -30.49
C ALA A 62 -11.67 17.30 -31.74
N GLY A 63 -12.02 16.02 -31.61
CA GLY A 63 -12.61 15.22 -32.69
C GLY A 63 -13.95 15.79 -33.16
N GLU A 64 -14.87 16.09 -32.24
CA GLU A 64 -16.16 16.69 -32.58
C GLU A 64 -16.00 18.07 -33.25
N ARG A 65 -14.98 18.84 -32.87
CA ARG A 65 -14.67 20.11 -33.54
C ARG A 65 -14.15 19.88 -34.95
N LEU A 66 -13.23 18.93 -35.14
CA LEU A 66 -12.71 18.60 -36.46
C LEU A 66 -13.83 18.16 -37.42
N GLU A 67 -14.77 17.34 -36.95
CA GLU A 67 -15.93 16.91 -37.75
C GLU A 67 -16.83 18.09 -38.14
N ARG A 68 -17.13 18.99 -37.21
CA ARG A 68 -17.91 20.21 -37.50
C ARG A 68 -17.17 21.10 -38.49
N ASP A 69 -15.90 21.40 -38.23
CA ASP A 69 -15.10 22.28 -39.08
C ASP A 69 -14.98 21.69 -40.50
N ALA A 70 -14.81 20.36 -40.63
CA ALA A 70 -14.81 19.67 -41.91
C ALA A 70 -16.16 19.76 -42.65
N SER A 71 -17.28 19.63 -41.95
CA SER A 71 -18.62 19.78 -42.57
C SER A 71 -18.88 21.21 -43.07
N VAL A 72 -18.43 22.23 -42.34
CA VAL A 72 -18.60 23.64 -42.71
C VAL A 72 -17.69 24.01 -43.89
N MET A 73 -16.44 23.55 -43.88
CA MET A 73 -15.52 23.77 -45.00
C MET A 73 -16.03 23.13 -46.30
N ALA A 74 -16.51 21.88 -46.23
CA ALA A 74 -17.05 21.17 -47.39
C ALA A 74 -18.33 21.82 -47.97
N GLU A 75 -19.09 22.54 -47.16
CA GLU A 75 -20.25 23.33 -47.61
C GLU A 75 -19.82 24.69 -48.17
N SER A 76 -18.76 25.33 -47.65
CA SER A 76 -18.22 26.58 -48.19
C SER A 76 -17.50 26.43 -49.54
N GLU A 77 -17.17 25.19 -49.93
CA GLU A 77 -16.62 24.82 -51.24
C GLU A 77 -17.68 24.26 -52.23
N ARG A 78 -18.97 24.26 -51.85
CA ARG A 78 -20.09 24.00 -52.78
C ARG A 78 -20.70 25.30 -53.30
#